data_AF-A0A2N6M7I8-F1
#
_entry.id   AF-A0A2N6M7I8-F1
#
_cell.length_a   1.000
_cell.length_b   1.000
_cell.length_c   1.000
_cell.angle_alpha   90.00
_cell.angle_beta   90.00
_cell.angle_gamma   90.00
#
_symmetry.space_group_name_H-M   'P 1'
#
loop_
_entity.id
_entity.type
_entity.pdbx_description
1 polymer ?
#
loop_
_entity_poly.entity_id
_entity_poly.type
_entity_poly.pdbx_seq_one_letter_code
_entity_poly.pdbx_strand_id
1 'polypeptide(L)'
;MQLNRNIVQQVLEIAAEQGEAGFEEKDIAHLFGDEYDLVFHLDYLHEKGFITGEFTPGAYAAFAILPEPIHFIRGKITAEGQQYLQGLQQSSEVAMES
;
A
#
# COMPACT_ATOMS: atom_id res chain seq x y z
N MET A 1 7.79 -0.94 -13.10
CA MET A 1 8.22 -1.22 -11.72
C MET A 1 7.99 -2.69 -11.42
N GLN A 2 8.67 -3.26 -10.44
CA GLN A 2 8.45 -4.63 -9.99
C GLN A 2 7.83 -4.60 -8.59
N LEU A 3 6.87 -5.47 -8.35
CA LEU A 3 6.25 -5.58 -7.03
C LEU A 3 7.29 -6.04 -6.01
N ASN A 4 7.47 -5.26 -4.95
CA ASN A 4 8.35 -5.60 -3.86
C ASN A 4 7.56 -6.22 -2.71
N ARG A 5 7.76 -7.52 -2.49
CA ARG A 5 7.10 -8.29 -1.41
C ARG A 5 7.34 -7.68 -0.03
N ASN A 6 8.53 -7.15 0.24
CA ASN A 6 8.85 -6.57 1.55
C ASN A 6 8.08 -5.26 1.80
N ILE A 7 7.90 -4.44 0.76
CA ILE A 7 7.08 -3.23 0.84
C ILE A 7 5.62 -3.60 1.04
N VAL A 8 5.09 -4.55 0.26
CA VAL A 8 3.73 -5.06 0.39
C VAL A 8 3.45 -5.55 1.81
N GLN A 9 4.37 -6.33 2.39
CA GLN A 9 4.24 -6.83 3.75
C GLN A 9 4.20 -5.68 4.77
N GLN A 10 5.17 -4.76 4.73
CA GLN A 10 5.24 -3.65 5.68
C GLN A 10 4.02 -2.73 5.60
N VAL A 11 3.50 -2.45 4.41
CA VAL A 11 2.25 -1.67 4.25
C VAL A 11 1.08 -2.38 4.93
N LEU A 12 0.95 -3.70 4.76
CA LEU A 12 -0.12 -4.46 5.40
C LEU A 12 0.05 -4.54 6.92
N GLU A 13 1.29 -4.62 7.42
CA GLU A 13 1.59 -4.57 8.86
C GLU A 13 1.15 -3.23 9.46
N ILE A 14 1.54 -2.11 8.85
CA ILE A 14 1.12 -0.76 9.27
C ILE A 14 -0.40 -0.63 9.21
N ALA A 15 -1.02 -1.09 8.12
CA ALA A 15 -2.48 -1.06 7.99
C ALA A 15 -3.20 -1.91 9.04
N ALA A 16 -2.63 -3.06 9.43
CA ALA A 16 -3.16 -3.93 10.46
C ALA A 16 -3.02 -3.32 11.86
N GLU A 17 -1.90 -2.66 12.15
CA GLU A 17 -1.67 -1.94 13.42
C GLU A 17 -2.66 -0.80 13.62
N GLN A 18 -3.00 -0.08 12.56
CA GLN A 18 -4.00 1.00 12.61
C GLN A 18 -5.45 0.48 12.66
N GLY A 19 -5.70 -0.74 12.16
CA GLY A 19 -7.02 -1.38 12.18
C GLY A 19 -8.12 -0.50 11.58
N GLU A 20 -9.20 -0.29 12.34
CA GLU A 20 -10.36 0.48 11.91
C GLU A 20 -10.07 1.98 11.70
N ALA A 21 -9.01 2.52 12.30
CA ALA A 21 -8.62 3.92 12.09
C ALA A 21 -8.13 4.14 10.65
N GLY A 22 -7.52 3.12 10.05
CA GLY A 22 -6.85 3.22 8.76
C GLY A 22 -5.50 3.92 8.83
N PHE A 23 -4.78 3.90 7.72
CA PHE A 23 -3.46 4.50 7.55
C PHE A 23 -3.50 5.56 6.45
N GLU A 24 -2.62 6.54 6.54
CA GLU A 24 -2.45 7.65 5.60
C GLU A 24 -1.08 7.58 4.93
N GLU A 25 -0.87 8.38 3.89
CA GLU A 25 0.42 8.44 3.18
C GLU A 25 1.61 8.66 4.13
N LYS A 26 1.48 9.57 5.10
CA LYS A 26 2.53 9.88 6.08
C LYS A 26 3.00 8.66 6.88
N ASP A 27 2.13 7.66 7.06
CA ASP A 27 2.43 6.48 7.86
C ASP A 27 3.32 5.51 7.06
N ILE A 28 3.28 5.57 5.73
CA ILE A 28 3.94 4.61 4.84
C ILE A 28 4.94 5.25 3.86
N ALA A 29 4.96 6.58 3.71
CA ALA A 29 5.77 7.29 2.73
C ALA A 29 7.27 6.97 2.83
N HIS A 30 7.75 6.72 4.06
CA HIS A 30 9.14 6.37 4.34
C HIS A 30 9.56 4.99 3.77
N LEU A 31 8.62 4.15 3.34
CA LEU A 31 8.88 2.85 2.72
C LEU A 31 9.23 2.95 1.23
N PHE A 32 8.99 4.11 0.62
CA PHE A 32 9.05 4.29 -0.83
C PHE A 32 10.15 5.29 -1.21
N GLY A 33 10.76 5.06 -2.37
CA GLY A 33 11.78 5.97 -2.91
C GLY A 33 11.18 7.21 -3.58
N ASP A 34 10.00 7.05 -4.18
CA ASP A 34 9.25 8.11 -4.83
C ASP A 34 7.73 7.82 -4.79
N GLU A 35 6.94 8.82 -5.20
CA GLU A 35 5.48 8.75 -5.21
C GLU A 35 4.91 7.75 -6.22
N TYR A 36 5.59 7.53 -7.35
CA TYR A 36 5.13 6.56 -8.34
C TYR A 36 5.27 5.13 -7.82
N ASP A 37 6.36 4.84 -7.10
CA ASP A 37 6.58 3.56 -6.43
C ASP A 37 5.54 3.31 -5.34
N LEU A 38 5.19 4.34 -4.57
CA LEU A 38 4.10 4.29 -3.58
C LEU A 38 2.77 3.92 -4.24
N VAL A 39 2.35 4.69 -5.23
CA VAL A 39 1.05 4.49 -5.90
C VAL A 39 1.00 3.12 -6.55
N PHE A 40 2.07 2.67 -7.21
CA PHE A 40 2.14 1.36 -7.85
C PHE A 40 1.86 0.20 -6.89
N HIS A 41 2.44 0.22 -5.69
CA HIS A 41 2.24 -0.83 -4.70
C HIS A 41 0.86 -0.75 -4.04
N LEU A 42 0.37 0.46 -3.76
CA LEU A 42 -0.95 0.65 -3.16
C LEU A 42 -2.08 0.32 -4.13
N ASP A 43 -1.93 0.64 -5.41
CA ASP A 43 -2.86 0.28 -6.47
C ASP A 43 -2.95 -1.25 -6.59
N TYR A 44 -1.81 -1.96 -6.59
CA TYR A 44 -1.81 -3.42 -6.54
C TYR A 44 -2.57 -3.98 -5.33
N LEU A 45 -2.29 -3.47 -4.13
CA LEU A 45 -2.97 -3.91 -2.90
C LEU A 45 -4.49 -3.63 -2.95
N HIS A 46 -4.87 -2.51 -3.55
CA HIS A 46 -6.26 -2.10 -3.71
C HIS A 46 -7.00 -2.95 -4.75
N GLU A 47 -6.42 -3.15 -5.93
CA GLU A 47 -6.98 -4.01 -6.99
C GLU A 47 -7.15 -5.46 -6.54
N LYS A 48 -6.28 -5.95 -5.66
CA LYS A 48 -6.38 -7.29 -5.06
C LYS A 48 -7.36 -7.39 -3.90
N GLY A 49 -7.97 -6.27 -3.48
CA GLY A 49 -8.92 -6.24 -2.37
C GLY A 49 -8.27 -6.40 -0.99
N PHE A 50 -6.93 -6.33 -0.89
CA PHE A 50 -6.23 -6.45 0.39
C PHE A 50 -6.34 -5.18 1.24
N ILE A 51 -6.50 -4.03 0.58
CA ILE A 51 -6.83 -2.76 1.23
C ILE A 51 -8.00 -2.09 0.51
N THR A 52 -8.74 -1.29 1.27
CA THR A 52 -9.47 -0.15 0.69
C THR A 52 -8.50 1.02 0.59
N GLY A 53 -8.55 1.79 -0.49
CA GLY A 53 -7.69 2.95 -0.70
C GLY A 53 -8.49 4.10 -1.32
N GLU A 54 -8.33 5.30 -0.77
CA GLU A 54 -8.82 6.53 -1.36
C GLU A 54 -7.66 7.24 -2.06
N PHE A 55 -7.84 7.50 -3.35
CA PHE A 55 -6.86 8.19 -4.20
C PHE A 55 -7.47 9.46 -4.78
N THR A 56 -6.68 10.53 -4.89
CA THR A 56 -7.08 11.79 -5.52
C THR A 56 -6.13 12.15 -6.64
N PRO A 57 -6.62 12.75 -7.73
CA PRO A 57 -5.74 13.47 -8.64
C PRO A 57 -5.13 14.69 -7.93
N GLY A 58 -3.90 15.06 -8.29
CA GLY A 58 -3.17 16.17 -7.69
C GLY A 58 -3.83 17.53 -7.91
N ALA A 59 -3.86 18.35 -6.85
CA ALA A 59 -4.63 19.60 -6.78
C ALA A 59 -4.17 20.74 -7.72
N TYR A 60 -3.08 20.59 -8.48
CA TYR A 60 -2.58 21.60 -9.42
C TYR A 60 -3.06 21.34 -10.86
N ALA A 61 -4.36 21.08 -11.03
CA ALA A 61 -4.95 20.61 -12.28
C ALA A 61 -5.83 21.64 -13.00
N ALA A 62 -5.35 22.87 -13.20
CA ALA A 62 -6.03 23.83 -14.09
C ALA A 62 -5.35 24.02 -15.46
N PHE A 63 -4.10 23.56 -15.67
CA PHE A 63 -3.31 23.97 -16.85
C PHE A 63 -2.31 22.95 -17.45
N ALA A 64 -2.38 21.64 -17.19
CA ALA A 64 -1.38 20.69 -17.71
C ALA A 64 -1.96 19.59 -18.63
N ILE A 65 -1.26 19.34 -19.75
CA ILE A 65 -1.55 18.31 -20.80
C ILE A 65 -0.96 16.94 -20.42
N LEU A 66 -0.46 16.77 -19.20
CA LEU A 66 0.14 15.53 -18.70
C LEU A 66 -0.88 14.76 -17.84
N PRO A 67 -0.85 13.41 -17.81
CA PRO A 67 -1.67 12.63 -16.89
C PRO A 67 -1.39 13.08 -15.44
N GLU A 68 -2.47 13.30 -14.70
CA GLU A 68 -2.44 13.85 -13.34
C GLU A 68 -1.69 12.90 -12.39
N PRO A 69 -0.81 13.40 -11.49
CA PRO A 69 -0.26 12.56 -10.44
C PRO A 69 -1.39 12.12 -9.51
N ILE A 70 -1.49 10.81 -9.29
CA ILE A 70 -2.45 10.20 -8.37
C ILE A 70 -1.79 10.20 -6.99
N HIS A 71 -2.49 10.69 -5.98
CA HIS A 71 -2.02 10.71 -4.59
C HIS A 71 -2.86 9.77 -3.75
N PHE A 72 -2.22 9.05 -2.85
CA PHE A 72 -2.90 8.23 -1.85
C PHE A 72 -3.28 9.10 -0.65
N ILE A 73 -4.53 9.08 -0.24
CA ILE A 73 -5.00 9.85 0.93
C ILE A 73 -4.95 8.97 2.16
N ARG A 74 -5.68 7.86 2.10
CA ARG A 74 -5.85 6.94 3.22
C ARG A 74 -6.34 5.59 2.75
N GLY A 75 -6.16 4.58 3.60
CA GLY A 75 -6.61 3.23 3.34
C GLY A 75 -6.88 2.46 4.62
N LYS A 76 -7.51 1.30 4.46
CA LYS A 76 -7.75 0.35 5.56
C LYS A 76 -7.48 -1.05 5.07
N ILE A 77 -6.90 -1.87 5.94
CA ILE A 77 -6.76 -3.30 5.65
C ILE A 77 -8.14 -3.97 5.60
N THR A 78 -8.33 -4.89 4.66
CA THR A 78 -9.53 -5.73 4.61
C THR A 78 -9.31 -7.05 5.35
N ALA A 79 -10.37 -7.84 5.52
CA ALA A 79 -10.23 -9.20 6.03
C ALA A 79 -9.32 -10.06 5.14
N GLU A 80 -9.41 -9.89 3.80
CA GLU A 80 -8.54 -10.59 2.85
C GLU A 80 -7.08 -10.15 2.97
N GLY A 81 -6.84 -8.85 3.18
CA GLY A 81 -5.51 -8.32 3.45
C GLY A 81 -4.88 -8.89 4.72
N GLN A 82 -5.68 -9.05 5.79
CA GLN A 82 -5.22 -9.69 7.04
C GLN A 82 -4.85 -11.16 6.83
N GLN A 83 -5.67 -11.91 6.09
CA GLN A 83 -5.37 -13.31 5.76
C GLN A 83 -4.10 -13.43 4.90
N TYR A 84 -3.94 -12.55 3.92
CA TYR A 84 -2.76 -12.53 3.07
C TYR A 84 -1.50 -12.18 3.88
N LEU A 85 -1.58 -11.22 4.80
CA LEU A 85 -0.48 -10.87 5.71
C LEU A 85 -0.05 -12.06 6.57
N GLN A 86 -1.00 -12.81 7.14
CA GLN A 86 -0.70 -14.02 7.90
C GLN A 86 0.06 -15.06 7.05
N GLY A 87 -0.37 -15.27 5.79
CA GLY A 87 0.32 -16.16 4.86
C GLY A 87 1.73 -15.70 4.51
N LEU A 88 1.95 -14.39 4.39
CA LEU A 88 3.28 -13.81 4.18
C LEU A 88 4.21 -14.08 5.36
N GLN A 89 3.72 -13.90 6.59
CA GLN A 89 4.50 -14.10 7.82
C GLN A 89 4.91 -15.57 8.00
N GLN A 90 3.97 -16.50 7.78
CA GLN A 90 4.25 -17.95 7.85
C GLN A 90 5.29 -18.39 6.81
N SER A 91 5.21 -17.85 5.59
CA SER A 91 6.17 -18.20 4.52
C SER A 91 7.58 -17.67 4.81
N SER A 92 7.69 -16.57 5.56
CA SER A 92 8.98 -16.00 5.96
C SER A 92 9.62 -16.77 7.12
N GLU A 93 8.80 -17.32 8.03
CA GLU A 93 9.27 -18.16 9.15
C GLU A 93 9.86 -19.50 8.67
N VAL A 94 9.18 -20.18 7.74
CA VAL A 94 9.66 -21.46 7.16
C VAL A 94 10.97 -21.29 6.38
N ALA A 95 11.18 -20.13 5.73
CA ALA A 95 12.40 -19.84 4.98
C ALA A 95 13.63 -19.57 5.86
N MET A 96 13.45 -19.24 7.15
CA MET A 96 14.56 -19.05 8.09
C MET A 96 14.94 -20.34 8.84
N GLU A 97 14.04 -21.33 8.88
CA GLU A 97 14.28 -22.63 9.51
C GLU A 97 14.81 -23.71 8.54
N SER A 98 15.00 -23.38 7.26
CA SER A 98 15.47 -24.29 6.20
C SER A 98 16.93 -24.11 5.81
#